data_AF-A0A924UVI6-F1
#
_entry.id   AF-A0A924UVI6-F1
#
_cell.length_a   1.000
_cell.length_b   1.000
_cell.length_c   1.000
_cell.angle_alpha   90.00
_cell.angle_beta   90.00
_cell.angle_gamma   90.00
#
_symmetry.space_group_name_H-M   'P 1'
#
loop_
_entity.id
_entity.type
_entity.pdbx_description
1 polymer ?
#
loop_
_entity_poly.entity_id
_entity_poly.type
_entity_poly.pdbx_seq_one_letter_code
_entity_poly.pdbx_strand_id
1 'polypeptide(L)'
;MEQKKRLQNFIFFNGKKIFVLDSSGIYPKNIKPDIIVLTQSAKINLDRLFQIMKPKLVIADASNFKNIQKLWKASCEKQKIPFHATGEKGFYKLN
;
A
#
# COMPACT_ATOMS: atom_id res chain seq x y z
N MET A 1 -2.86 18.68 25.93
CA MET A 1 -1.62 18.61 25.13
C MET A 1 -1.83 17.60 24.02
N GLU A 2 -1.90 18.06 22.78
CA GLU A 2 -2.17 17.21 21.62
C GLU A 2 -0.95 16.33 21.33
N GLN A 3 -1.05 15.02 21.60
CA GLN A 3 0.03 14.09 21.27
C GLN A 3 0.15 14.01 19.75
N LYS A 4 1.27 14.52 19.22
CA LYS A 4 1.68 14.37 17.82
C LYS A 4 1.94 12.89 17.56
N LYS A 5 0.89 12.11 17.24
CA LYS A 5 1.00 10.70 16.85
C LYS A 5 2.01 10.63 15.69
N ARG A 6 3.17 10.02 15.93
CA ARG A 6 4.13 9.71 14.85
C ARG A 6 3.36 8.97 13.76
N LEU A 7 3.69 9.22 12.48
CA LEU A 7 3.16 8.45 11.36
C LEU A 7 3.53 6.97 11.57
N GLN A 8 2.66 6.21 12.22
CA GLN A 8 2.86 4.76 12.48
C GLN A 8 2.90 3.97 11.18
N ASN A 9 2.36 4.57 10.12
CA ASN A 9 2.13 3.97 8.83
C ASN A 9 3.26 4.25 7.83
N PHE A 10 4.40 4.81 8.27
CA PHE A 10 5.52 5.11 7.39
C PHE A 10 6.81 4.44 7.87
N ILE A 11 7.43 3.67 6.98
CA ILE A 11 8.63 2.88 7.24
C ILE A 11 9.68 3.26 6.20
N PHE A 12 10.94 3.37 6.62
CA PHE A 12 12.09 3.54 5.74
C PHE A 12 12.96 2.30 5.82
N PHE A 13 13.22 1.67 4.68
CA PHE A 13 14.07 0.48 4.64
C PHE A 13 14.88 0.45 3.34
N ASN A 14 16.20 0.29 3.47
CA ASN A 14 17.14 0.25 2.35
C ASN A 14 16.93 1.36 1.31
N GLY A 15 16.79 2.61 1.77
CA GLY A 15 16.53 3.77 0.91
C GLY A 15 15.13 3.86 0.29
N LYS A 16 14.26 2.87 0.53
CA LYS A 16 12.87 2.85 0.05
C LYS A 16 11.93 3.41 1.10
N LYS A 17 11.02 4.27 0.64
CA LYS A 17 9.90 4.77 1.42
C LYS A 17 8.73 3.83 1.32
N ILE A 18 8.29 3.27 2.44
CA ILE A 18 7.20 2.30 2.51
C ILE A 18 6.06 2.94 3.29
N PHE A 19 4.87 2.95 2.70
CA PHE A 19 3.66 3.44 3.35
C PHE A 19 2.68 2.28 3.57
N VAL A 20 2.27 2.07 4.81
CA VAL A 20 1.29 1.06 5.21
C VAL A 20 -0.08 1.71 5.23
N LEU A 21 -0.97 1.28 4.35
CA LEU A 21 -2.34 1.75 4.31
C LEU A 21 -3.25 0.67 4.88
N ASP A 22 -3.90 1.01 5.98
CA ASP A 22 -4.85 0.15 6.69
C ASP A 22 -6.31 0.47 6.32
N SER A 23 -7.23 -0.18 7.03
CA SER A 23 -8.67 -0.05 6.86
C SER A 23 -9.21 1.37 7.09
N SER A 24 -8.47 2.26 7.76
CA SER A 24 -8.89 3.67 7.94
C SER A 24 -8.99 4.40 6.60
N GLY A 25 -8.22 3.96 5.60
CA GLY A 25 -8.14 4.63 4.30
C GLY A 25 -7.57 6.05 4.36
N ILE A 26 -7.00 6.45 5.51
CA ILE A 26 -6.44 7.79 5.72
C ILE A 26 -5.00 7.80 5.22
N TYR A 27 -4.69 8.76 4.35
CA TYR A 27 -3.33 8.97 3.86
C TYR A 27 -3.04 10.44 3.54
N PRO A 28 -1.81 10.91 3.80
CA PRO A 28 -1.41 12.25 3.42
C PRO A 28 -1.23 12.37 1.90
N LYS A 29 -1.61 13.52 1.33
CA LYS A 29 -1.54 13.76 -0.12
C LYS A 29 -0.17 14.26 -0.61
N ASN A 30 0.72 14.62 0.32
CA ASN A 30 2.03 15.21 0.03
C ASN A 30 3.18 14.20 0.16
N ILE A 31 2.90 12.90 0.21
CA ILE A 31 3.92 11.84 0.25
C ILE A 31 3.98 11.08 -1.07
N LYS A 32 5.19 10.62 -1.39
CA LYS A 32 5.48 9.76 -2.54
C LYS A 32 6.30 8.56 -2.09
N PRO A 33 5.65 7.52 -1.53
CA PRO A 33 6.31 6.28 -1.15
C PRO A 33 6.72 5.48 -2.40
N ASP A 34 7.82 4.74 -2.30
CA ASP A 34 8.23 3.80 -3.34
C ASP A 34 7.34 2.53 -3.29
N ILE A 35 6.91 2.15 -2.09
CA ILE A 35 6.13 0.94 -1.84
C ILE A 35 4.89 1.28 -1.02
N ILE A 36 3.73 0.77 -1.42
CA ILE A 36 2.51 0.79 -0.60
C ILE A 36 2.20 -0.63 -0.14
N VAL A 37 2.01 -0.80 1.16
CA VAL A 37 1.53 -2.05 1.76
C VAL A 37 0.07 -1.85 2.13
N LEU A 38 -0.83 -2.58 1.48
CA LEU A 38 -2.26 -2.59 1.76
C LEU A 38 -2.56 -3.66 2.81
N THR A 39 -3.25 -3.27 3.87
CA THR A 39 -3.65 -4.15 4.98
C THR A 39 -5.11 -3.96 5.35
N GLN A 40 -5.69 -4.95 6.03
CA GLN A 40 -7.02 -4.88 6.66
C GLN A 40 -8.14 -4.51 5.68
N SER A 41 -8.02 -4.89 4.41
CA SER A 41 -9.02 -4.69 3.36
C SER A 41 -9.46 -3.23 3.19
N ALA A 42 -8.50 -2.30 3.12
CA ALA A 42 -8.75 -0.87 2.91
C ALA A 42 -9.71 -0.56 1.74
N LYS A 43 -10.89 -0.01 2.04
CA LYS A 43 -11.85 0.40 1.02
C LYS A 43 -11.47 1.76 0.44
N ILE A 44 -10.59 1.75 -0.55
CA ILE A 44 -10.08 2.96 -1.18
C ILE A 44 -10.12 2.88 -2.70
N ASN A 45 -10.20 4.06 -3.35
CA ASN A 45 -10.04 4.17 -4.79
C ASN A 45 -8.53 4.22 -5.13
N LEU A 46 -7.99 3.11 -5.63
CA LEU A 46 -6.57 3.00 -5.98
C LEU A 46 -6.17 3.85 -7.18
N ASP A 47 -7.05 4.03 -8.16
CA ASP A 47 -6.76 4.89 -9.30
C ASP A 47 -6.44 6.32 -8.81
N ARG A 48 -7.24 6.85 -7.87
CA ARG A 48 -6.96 8.14 -7.21
C ARG A 48 -5.68 8.11 -6.38
N LEU A 49 -5.45 7.05 -5.61
CA LEU A 49 -4.25 6.91 -4.78
C LEU A 49 -2.98 6.96 -5.64
N PHE A 50 -2.96 6.21 -6.76
CA PHE A 50 -1.80 6.11 -7.64
C PHE A 50 -1.48 7.43 -8.34
N GLN A 51 -2.49 8.27 -8.66
CA GLN A 51 -2.22 9.61 -9.20
C GLN A 51 -1.50 10.52 -8.20
N ILE A 52 -1.82 10.39 -6.92
CA ILE A 52 -1.25 11.21 -5.84
C ILE A 52 0.14 10.68 -5.45
N MET A 53 0.23 9.39 -5.13
CA MET A 53 1.41 8.80 -4.51
C MET A 53 2.44 8.25 -5.50
N LYS A 54 2.00 7.82 -6.69
CA LYS A 54 2.84 7.24 -7.75
C LYS A 54 3.82 6.16 -7.24
N PRO A 55 3.34 5.10 -6.56
CA PRO A 55 4.21 4.06 -6.04
C PRO A 55 4.83 3.23 -7.16
N LYS A 56 5.98 2.62 -6.87
CA LYS A 56 6.67 1.69 -7.78
C LYS A 56 6.28 0.22 -7.53
N LEU A 57 5.67 -0.07 -6.38
CA LEU A 57 5.27 -1.41 -5.98
C LEU A 57 4.09 -1.33 -5.01
N VAL A 58 3.15 -2.26 -5.17
CA VAL A 58 2.07 -2.48 -4.21
C VAL A 58 2.16 -3.89 -3.65
N ILE A 59 2.11 -4.01 -2.33
CA ILE A 59 2.08 -5.28 -1.61
C ILE A 59 0.74 -5.37 -0.88
N ALA A 60 0.02 -6.47 -1.02
CA ALA A 60 -1.12 -6.79 -0.17
C ALA A 60 -0.69 -7.86 0.84
N ASP A 61 -0.87 -7.57 2.13
CA ASP A 61 -0.63 -8.57 3.17
C ASP A 61 -1.76 -9.63 3.21
N ALA A 62 -1.58 -10.65 4.04
CA ALA A 62 -2.54 -11.76 4.15
C ALA A 62 -3.84 -11.39 4.89
N SER A 63 -3.91 -10.21 5.54
CA SER A 63 -5.12 -9.77 6.25
C SER A 63 -6.26 -9.31 5.33
N ASN A 64 -6.02 -9.25 4.01
CA ASN A 64 -6.97 -8.74 3.04
C ASN A 64 -7.88 -9.83 2.45
N PHE A 65 -9.16 -9.52 2.22
CA PHE A 65 -10.08 -10.42 1.52
C PHE A 65 -9.67 -10.65 0.04
N LYS A 66 -9.83 -11.88 -0.47
CA LYS A 66 -9.43 -12.23 -1.85
C LYS A 66 -10.13 -11.38 -2.93
N ASN A 67 -11.39 -11.00 -2.71
CA ASN A 67 -12.14 -10.17 -3.65
C ASN A 67 -11.54 -8.76 -3.77
N ILE A 68 -11.13 -8.14 -2.66
CA ILE A 68 -10.54 -6.79 -2.69
C ILE A 68 -9.14 -6.82 -3.33
N GLN A 69 -8.36 -7.86 -3.04
CA GLN A 69 -7.05 -8.07 -3.67
C GLN A 69 -7.15 -8.19 -5.20
N LYS A 70 -8.19 -8.86 -5.72
CA LYS A 70 -8.45 -8.94 -7.18
C LYS A 70 -8.71 -7.56 -7.80
N LEU A 71 -9.51 -6.72 -7.14
CA LEU A 71 -9.76 -5.36 -7.59
C LEU A 71 -8.46 -4.53 -7.59
N TRP A 72 -7.66 -4.68 -6.54
CA TRP A 72 -6.39 -3.97 -6.44
C TRP A 72 -5.37 -4.40 -7.49
N LYS A 73 -5.27 -5.70 -7.73
CA LYS A 73 -4.45 -6.27 -8.79
C LYS A 73 -4.86 -5.71 -10.16
N ALA A 74 -6.15 -5.65 -10.46
CA ALA A 74 -6.65 -5.08 -11.72
C ALA A 74 -6.28 -3.58 -11.88
N SER A 75 -6.41 -2.77 -10.82
CA SER A 75 -5.95 -1.36 -10.85
C SER A 75 -4.44 -1.25 -11.04
N CYS A 76 -3.65 -2.12 -10.40
CA CYS A 76 -2.20 -2.15 -10.56
C CYS A 76 -1.79 -2.52 -11.99
N GLU A 77 -2.43 -3.53 -12.58
CA GLU A 77 -2.20 -3.97 -13.96
C GLU A 77 -2.51 -2.85 -14.97
N LYS A 78 -3.65 -2.17 -14.80
CA LYS A 78 -4.03 -1.01 -15.63
C LYS A 78 -2.98 0.10 -15.62
N GLN A 79 -2.35 0.32 -14.47
CA GLN A 79 -1.36 1.38 -14.27
C GLN A 79 0.09 0.88 -14.44
N LYS A 80 0.28 -0.39 -14.83
CA LYS A 80 1.58 -1.06 -14.97
C LYS A 80 2.45 -1.01 -13.71
N ILE A 81 1.81 -1.09 -12.53
CA ILE A 81 2.45 -1.13 -11.23
C ILE A 81 2.58 -2.60 -10.79
N PRO A 82 3.77 -3.10 -10.43
CA PRO A 82 3.94 -4.43 -9.85
C PRO A 82 3.07 -4.64 -8.61
N PHE A 83 2.41 -5.80 -8.53
CA PHE A 83 1.55 -6.20 -7.41
C PHE A 83 1.98 -7.55 -6.82
N HIS A 84 2.09 -7.62 -5.49
CA HIS A 84 2.43 -8.85 -4.78
C HIS A 84 1.47 -9.07 -3.59
N ALA A 85 0.76 -10.20 -3.59
CA ALA A 85 -0.06 -10.63 -2.46
C ALA A 85 0.67 -11.71 -1.65
N THR A 86 0.98 -11.46 -0.37
CA THR A 86 1.67 -12.44 0.47
C THR A 86 0.78 -13.62 0.84
N GLY A 87 -0.54 -13.45 0.88
CA GLY A 87 -1.48 -14.56 1.08
C GLY A 87 -1.47 -15.61 -0.03
N GLU A 88 -1.03 -15.25 -1.25
CA GLU A 88 -0.88 -16.18 -2.37
C GLU A 88 0.58 -16.62 -2.59
N LYS A 89 1.53 -15.71 -2.37
CA LYS A 89 2.95 -15.89 -2.72
C LYS A 89 3.86 -16.12 -1.50
N GLY A 90 3.30 -16.22 -0.29
CA GLY A 90 4.01 -16.44 0.97
C GLY A 90 4.61 -15.16 1.54
N PHE A 91 5.68 -14.65 0.93
CA PHE A 91 6.41 -13.47 1.42
C PHE A 91 6.98 -12.61 0.30
N TYR A 92 7.23 -11.34 0.60
CA TYR A 92 7.97 -10.43 -0.27
C TYR A 92 9.31 -10.06 0.38
N LYS A 93 10.42 -10.35 -0.30
CA LYS A 93 11.76 -9.98 0.17
C LYS A 93 12.15 -8.60 -0.37
N LEU A 94 12.50 -7.70 0.55
CA LEU A 94 13.18 -6.45 0.22
C LEU A 94 14.68 -6.68 0.35
N ASN A 95 15.39 -6.57 -0.78
CA ASN A 95 16.85 -6.48 -0.80
C ASN A 95 17.29 -5.05 -0.54
#